data_AF-A0A9N9VJX3-F1
#
_entry.id   AF-A0A9N9VJX3-F1
#
_cell.length_a   1.000
_cell.length_b   1.000
_cell.length_c   1.000
_cell.angle_alpha   90.00
_cell.angle_beta   90.00
_cell.angle_gamma   90.00
#
_symmetry.space_group_name_H-M   'P 1'
#
loop_
_entity.id
_entity.type
_entity.pdbx_description
1 polymer ?
#
loop_
_entity_poly.entity_id
_entity_poly.type
_entity_poly.pdbx_seq_one_letter_code
_entity_poly.pdbx_strand_id
1 'polypeptide(L)'
;MMTASADKDCGVIFTCTAHFVEPDKNSSYFYERMNVVPSETAQLASDLFDSGGCLRPEYRSRGTCQDVTSWDNELDSGDIFVFERFKVDKPLQRKGSAKSLCDNLIGQAIKESQHFSAIVAPGALESEYRDYAGQEKEKVVKEQVSIAVQFELAQGFRRDRGSNWLALT
;
A
#
# COMPACT_ATOMS: atom_id res chain seq x y z
N MET A 1 -9.66 -8.46 7.59
CA MET A 1 -8.78 -8.92 6.50
C MET A 1 -9.65 -9.17 5.29
N MET A 2 -9.44 -8.41 4.22
CA MET A 2 -10.08 -8.61 2.93
C MET A 2 -9.11 -9.31 2.00
N THR A 3 -9.56 -10.40 1.38
CA THR A 3 -8.80 -11.07 0.34
C THR A 3 -9.66 -11.13 -0.90
N ALA A 4 -9.18 -10.52 -1.98
CA ALA A 4 -9.79 -10.66 -3.29
C ALA A 4 -8.92 -11.57 -4.16
N SER A 5 -9.50 -12.66 -4.64
CA SER A 5 -8.92 -13.53 -5.65
C SER A 5 -9.93 -13.74 -6.79
N ALA A 6 -9.43 -13.74 -8.02
CA ALA A 6 -10.23 -14.07 -9.19
C ALA A 6 -9.69 -15.37 -9.78
N ASP A 7 -10.57 -16.36 -9.89
CA ASP A 7 -10.26 -17.68 -10.44
C ASP A 7 -11.01 -17.87 -11.77
N LYS A 8 -10.33 -18.41 -12.78
CA LYS A 8 -10.95 -18.95 -13.98
C LYS A 8 -10.43 -20.36 -14.17
N ASP A 9 -11.24 -21.32 -13.75
CA ASP A 9 -11.22 -22.76 -14.05
C ASP A 9 -9.92 -23.57 -13.81
N CYS A 10 -8.76 -23.03 -13.41
CA CYS A 10 -7.59 -23.87 -13.15
C CYS A 10 -6.44 -23.28 -12.30
N GLY A 11 -6.65 -22.25 -11.48
CA GLY A 11 -5.63 -21.77 -10.54
C GLY A 11 -5.71 -20.27 -10.27
N VAL A 12 -5.44 -19.86 -9.02
CA VAL A 12 -5.53 -18.46 -8.57
C VAL A 12 -4.66 -17.54 -9.43
N ILE A 13 -5.33 -16.68 -10.18
CA ILE A 13 -4.73 -15.89 -11.27
C ILE A 13 -4.22 -14.52 -10.76
N PHE A 14 -4.89 -14.00 -9.74
CA PHE A 14 -4.56 -12.75 -9.07
C PHE A 14 -4.91 -12.87 -7.59
N THR A 15 -4.04 -12.35 -6.74
CA THR A 15 -4.31 -12.29 -5.30
C THR A 15 -4.00 -10.89 -4.82
N CYS A 16 -4.97 -10.29 -4.15
CA CYS A 16 -4.72 -9.12 -3.34
C CYS A 16 -5.22 -9.29 -1.91
N THR A 17 -4.34 -9.00 -0.94
CA THR A 17 -4.67 -8.96 0.49
C THR A 17 -4.60 -7.53 0.99
N ALA A 18 -5.66 -7.13 1.67
CA ALA A 18 -5.77 -5.82 2.26
C ALA A 18 -6.35 -5.88 3.69
N HIS A 19 -5.93 -4.93 4.52
CA HIS A 19 -6.23 -4.90 5.94
C HIS A 19 -6.77 -3.53 6.34
N PHE A 20 -7.92 -3.54 7.01
CA PHE A 20 -8.37 -2.36 7.74
C PHE A 20 -7.70 -2.29 9.11
N VAL A 21 -7.18 -1.12 9.41
CA VAL A 21 -6.65 -0.74 10.70
C VAL A 21 -7.42 0.50 11.12
N GLU A 22 -8.24 0.36 12.14
CA GLU A 22 -8.84 1.52 12.81
C GLU A 22 -7.77 2.07 13.78
N PRO A 23 -7.26 3.29 13.57
CA PRO A 23 -6.35 3.89 14.53
C PRO A 23 -7.11 4.20 15.82
N ASP A 24 -7.00 3.30 16.80
CA ASP A 24 -7.51 3.55 18.14
C ASP A 24 -6.71 4.69 18.75
N LYS A 25 -7.38 5.79 19.13
CA LYS A 25 -6.75 7.00 19.67
C LYS A 25 -6.05 6.77 21.01
N ASN A 26 -6.21 5.59 21.60
CA ASN A 26 -5.34 5.10 22.67
C ASN A 26 -4.03 4.54 22.09
N SER A 27 -3.02 5.42 22.01
CA SER A 27 -1.72 5.19 21.38
C SER A 27 -1.01 3.87 21.73
N SER A 28 -1.22 3.34 22.94
CA SER A 28 -0.57 2.10 23.38
C SER A 28 -1.02 0.88 22.57
N TYR A 29 -2.27 0.86 22.11
CA TYR A 29 -2.83 -0.30 21.39
C TYR A 29 -2.61 -0.24 19.87
N PHE A 30 -2.29 0.94 19.32
CA PHE A 30 -2.06 1.09 17.89
C PHE A 30 -0.89 0.22 17.41
N TYR A 31 0.28 0.31 18.06
CA TYR A 31 1.44 -0.53 17.70
C TYR A 31 1.19 -2.00 17.93
N GLU A 32 0.51 -2.36 19.01
CA GLU A 32 0.18 -3.75 19.28
C GLU A 32 -0.70 -4.33 18.18
N ARG A 33 -1.72 -3.59 17.72
CA ARG A 33 -2.56 -4.00 16.60
C ARG A 33 -1.79 -4.07 15.29
N MET A 34 -0.94 -3.08 14.99
CA MET A 34 -0.16 -3.06 13.75
C MET A 34 0.91 -4.16 13.70
N ASN A 35 1.49 -4.53 14.84
CA ASN A 35 2.49 -5.60 14.95
C ASN A 35 1.87 -7.01 14.91
N VAL A 36 0.57 -7.16 15.19
CA VAL A 36 -0.16 -8.43 15.09
C VAL A 36 -0.56 -8.74 13.64
N VAL A 37 -0.66 -7.71 12.80
CA VAL A 37 -1.02 -7.80 11.37
C VAL A 37 0.26 -8.11 10.56
N PRO A 38 0.19 -8.65 9.31
CA PRO A 38 1.37 -9.13 8.60
C PRO A 38 2.50 -8.09 8.45
N SER A 39 3.70 -8.58 8.09
CA SER A 39 4.96 -7.82 8.19
C SER A 39 4.93 -6.44 7.51
N GLU A 40 4.14 -6.27 6.45
CA GLU A 40 4.06 -5.00 5.72
C GLU A 40 3.22 -3.96 6.47
N THR A 41 2.11 -4.35 7.10
CA THR A 41 1.35 -3.44 7.98
C THR A 41 2.18 -3.02 9.21
N ALA A 42 2.94 -3.94 9.79
CA ALA A 42 3.87 -3.61 10.88
C ALA A 42 4.98 -2.65 10.41
N GLN A 43 5.50 -2.85 9.20
CA GLN A 43 6.50 -1.97 8.59
C GLN A 43 5.93 -0.59 8.29
N LEU A 44 4.69 -0.50 7.80
CA LEU A 44 3.96 0.74 7.60
C LEU A 44 3.82 1.53 8.92
N ALA A 45 3.42 0.85 10.00
CA ALA A 45 3.34 1.47 11.33
C ALA A 45 4.68 2.04 11.79
N SER A 46 5.76 1.29 11.57
CA SER A 46 7.12 1.73 11.91
C SER A 46 7.57 2.91 11.06
N ASP A 47 7.31 2.88 9.75
CA ASP A 47 7.84 3.84 8.79
C ASP A 47 7.10 5.18 8.82
N LEU A 48 5.77 5.16 9.00
CA LEU A 48 4.90 6.32 8.86
C LEU A 48 4.44 6.92 10.18
N PHE A 49 4.28 6.11 11.23
CA PHE A 49 3.70 6.55 12.49
C PHE A 49 4.77 6.64 13.59
N ASP A 50 4.58 7.58 14.51
CA ASP A 50 5.33 7.68 15.76
C ASP A 50 4.77 6.72 16.80
N SER A 51 5.46 6.53 17.94
CA SER A 51 5.02 5.64 19.04
C SER A 51 3.63 5.96 19.61
N GLY A 52 3.08 7.12 19.27
CA GLY A 52 1.75 7.60 19.60
C GLY A 52 0.64 7.10 18.65
N GLY A 53 1.00 6.45 17.55
CA GLY A 53 0.07 6.14 16.46
C GLY A 53 -0.30 7.36 15.62
N CYS A 54 0.48 8.44 15.72
CA CYS A 54 0.30 9.66 14.97
C CYS A 54 1.25 9.67 13.77
N LEU A 55 0.82 10.23 12.63
CA LEU A 55 1.70 10.41 11.47
C LEU A 55 2.94 11.21 11.90
N ARG A 56 4.11 10.69 11.54
CA ARG A 56 5.35 11.33 11.98
C ARG A 56 5.47 12.76 11.42
N PRO A 57 6.09 13.68 12.17
CA PRO A 57 6.17 15.08 11.77
C PRO A 57 6.91 15.33 10.45
N GLU A 58 7.73 14.38 9.97
CA GLU A 58 8.42 14.51 8.69
C GLU A 58 7.48 14.41 7.49
N TYR A 59 6.34 13.74 7.64
CA TYR A 59 5.30 13.58 6.61
C TYR A 59 4.13 14.56 6.79
N ARG A 60 4.08 15.25 7.94
CA ARG A 60 3.18 16.38 8.17
C ARG A 60 3.82 17.65 7.60
N SER A 61 3.10 18.40 6.76
CA SER A 61 3.60 19.66 6.19
C SER A 61 4.25 20.56 7.25
N ARG A 62 5.52 20.86 7.03
CA ARG A 62 6.23 22.01 7.62
C ARG A 62 6.37 23.15 6.61
N GLY A 63 5.29 23.48 5.89
CA GLY A 63 5.12 24.76 5.21
C GLY A 63 6.01 25.09 4.00
N THR A 64 5.42 25.95 3.15
CA THR A 64 6.02 26.89 2.18
C THR A 64 6.52 26.46 0.81
N CYS A 65 6.66 25.18 0.47
CA CYS A 65 6.83 24.80 -0.95
C CYS A 65 5.49 24.45 -1.58
N GLN A 66 4.98 25.36 -2.41
CA GLN A 66 3.66 25.35 -3.06
C GLN A 66 3.40 24.13 -3.99
N ASP A 67 4.42 23.31 -4.24
CA ASP A 67 4.40 22.20 -5.19
C ASP A 67 4.65 20.81 -4.55
N VAL A 68 4.67 20.70 -3.21
CA VAL A 68 4.94 19.42 -2.52
C VAL A 68 3.64 18.87 -1.94
N THR A 69 3.17 17.76 -2.49
CA THR A 69 2.01 17.01 -1.96
C THR A 69 2.41 16.27 -0.69
N SER A 70 2.16 16.86 0.48
CA SER A 70 2.22 16.17 1.77
C SER A 70 0.88 15.51 2.10
N TRP A 71 0.91 14.44 2.90
CA TRP A 71 -0.32 13.81 3.41
C TRP A 71 -0.94 14.57 4.59
N ASP A 72 -0.25 15.57 5.12
CA ASP A 72 -0.74 16.44 6.20
C ASP A 72 -1.37 15.65 7.35
N ASN A 73 -2.65 15.91 7.65
CA ASN A 73 -3.41 15.18 8.65
C ASN A 73 -4.37 14.16 8.01
N GLU A 74 -4.29 13.92 6.69
CA GLU A 74 -5.18 13.02 5.96
C GLU A 74 -5.08 11.60 6.53
N LEU A 75 -3.86 11.10 6.74
CA LEU A 75 -3.61 9.77 7.32
C LEU A 75 -3.92 9.67 8.81
N ASP A 76 -4.05 10.80 9.52
CA ASP A 76 -4.46 10.84 10.93
C ASP A 76 -5.99 10.91 11.11
N SER A 77 -6.74 11.08 10.02
CA SER A 77 -8.18 11.40 10.05
C SER A 77 -9.05 10.32 9.40
N GLY A 78 -8.89 9.07 9.81
CA GLY A 78 -9.78 7.99 9.38
C GLY A 78 -9.18 6.62 9.60
N ASP A 79 -9.87 5.61 9.10
CA ASP A 79 -9.35 4.25 9.09
C ASP A 79 -8.24 4.11 8.04
N ILE A 80 -7.32 3.19 8.24
CA ILE A 80 -6.24 2.93 7.31
C ILE A 80 -6.52 1.60 6.61
N PHE A 81 -6.57 1.63 5.29
CA PHE A 81 -6.74 0.44 4.46
C PHE A 81 -5.40 0.09 3.78
N VAL A 82 -4.66 -0.87 4.33
CA VAL A 82 -3.34 -1.24 3.83
C VAL A 82 -3.46 -2.34 2.78
N PHE A 83 -2.91 -2.10 1.60
CA PHE A 83 -2.66 -3.13 0.58
C PHE A 83 -1.30 -3.77 0.84
N GLU A 84 -1.27 -5.09 1.08
CA GLU A 84 -0.01 -5.80 1.42
C GLU A 84 0.52 -6.65 0.28
N ARG A 85 -0.35 -7.32 -0.48
CA ARG A 85 0.15 -8.14 -1.59
C ARG A 85 -0.69 -7.87 -2.79
N PHE A 86 -0.04 -7.58 -3.90
CA PHE A 86 -0.68 -7.45 -5.18
C PHE A 86 0.07 -8.30 -6.18
N LYS A 87 -0.49 -9.47 -6.51
CA LYS A 87 0.10 -10.39 -7.49
C LYS A 87 -0.78 -10.48 -8.72
N VAL A 88 -0.16 -10.26 -9.87
CA VAL A 88 -0.78 -10.38 -11.19
C VAL A 88 0.07 -11.32 -12.01
N ASP A 89 -0.48 -12.50 -12.35
CA ASP A 89 0.24 -13.45 -13.18
C ASP A 89 0.58 -12.83 -14.55
N LYS A 90 1.84 -13.02 -14.98
CA LYS A 90 2.43 -12.45 -16.20
C LYS A 90 1.53 -12.53 -17.45
N PRO A 91 0.81 -13.63 -17.74
CA PRO A 91 -0.03 -13.73 -18.95
C PRO A 91 -1.21 -12.77 -19.01
N LEU A 92 -1.53 -12.09 -17.89
CA LEU A 92 -2.69 -11.22 -17.77
C LEU A 92 -2.35 -9.83 -17.25
N GLN A 93 -1.06 -9.55 -17.07
CA GLN A 93 -0.59 -8.17 -17.01
C GLN A 93 -1.07 -7.41 -18.25
N ARG A 94 -1.37 -6.11 -18.08
CA ARG A 94 -1.85 -5.20 -19.13
C ARG A 94 -3.25 -5.49 -19.70
N LYS A 95 -4.06 -6.34 -19.06
CA LYS A 95 -5.47 -6.58 -19.43
C LYS A 95 -6.48 -5.82 -18.57
N GLY A 96 -6.04 -4.87 -17.74
CA GLY A 96 -6.90 -4.10 -16.84
C GLY A 96 -7.40 -4.88 -15.61
N SER A 97 -7.11 -6.18 -15.49
CA SER A 97 -7.52 -7.01 -14.34
C SER A 97 -7.02 -6.47 -13.01
N ALA A 98 -5.78 -5.97 -13.00
CA ALA A 98 -5.16 -5.34 -11.84
C ALA A 98 -5.98 -4.15 -11.32
N LYS A 99 -6.31 -3.23 -12.23
CA LYS A 99 -7.15 -2.07 -11.93
C LYS A 99 -8.52 -2.48 -11.38
N SER A 100 -9.19 -3.41 -12.05
CA SER A 100 -10.51 -3.90 -11.59
C SER A 100 -10.46 -4.51 -10.19
N LEU A 101 -9.34 -5.13 -9.79
CA LEU A 101 -9.18 -5.69 -8.46
C LEU A 101 -8.99 -4.59 -7.40
N CYS A 102 -8.14 -3.59 -7.68
CA CYS A 102 -8.01 -2.42 -6.82
C CYS A 102 -9.34 -1.71 -6.66
N ASP A 103 -10.06 -1.44 -7.76
CA ASP A 103 -11.37 -0.79 -7.75
C ASP A 103 -12.39 -1.58 -6.90
N ASN A 104 -12.37 -2.91 -7.00
CA ASN A 104 -13.26 -3.76 -6.20
C ASN A 104 -12.91 -3.73 -4.69
N LEU A 105 -11.63 -3.75 -4.33
CA LEU A 105 -11.19 -3.68 -2.93
C LEU A 105 -11.48 -2.31 -2.33
N ILE A 106 -11.19 -1.23 -3.05
CA ILE A 106 -11.56 0.13 -2.65
C ILE A 106 -13.09 0.23 -2.52
N GLY A 107 -13.84 -0.34 -3.46
CA GLY A 107 -15.31 -0.38 -3.38
C GLY A 107 -15.85 -1.19 -2.20
N GLN A 108 -15.13 -2.20 -1.72
CA GLN A 108 -15.45 -2.90 -0.47
C GLN A 108 -15.08 -2.04 0.74
N ALA A 109 -13.93 -1.38 0.70
CA ALA A 109 -13.48 -0.47 1.75
C ALA A 109 -14.45 0.69 1.99
N ILE A 110 -14.98 1.30 0.93
CA ILE A 110 -16.02 2.35 0.99
C ILE A 110 -17.30 1.86 1.68
N LYS A 111 -17.61 0.56 1.60
CA LYS A 111 -18.80 -0.01 2.28
C LYS A 111 -18.56 -0.26 3.76
N GLU A 112 -17.33 -0.49 4.16
CA GLU A 112 -16.97 -0.75 5.57
C GLU A 112 -16.71 0.54 6.34
N SER A 113 -16.06 1.53 5.73
CA SER A 113 -15.76 2.81 6.37
C SER A 113 -16.11 4.00 5.49
N GLN A 114 -16.74 5.02 6.11
CA GLN A 114 -17.08 6.27 5.42
C GLN A 114 -15.86 7.18 5.21
N HIS A 115 -14.80 7.02 6.02
CA HIS A 115 -13.60 7.86 5.98
C HIS A 115 -12.38 6.96 6.20
N PHE A 116 -11.66 6.66 5.13
CA PHE A 116 -10.43 5.88 5.20
C PHE A 116 -9.37 6.40 4.24
N SER A 117 -8.11 6.11 4.56
CA SER A 117 -6.97 6.30 3.67
C SER A 117 -6.45 4.94 3.23
N ALA A 118 -6.41 4.69 1.93
CA ALA A 118 -5.81 3.50 1.34
C ALA A 118 -4.29 3.69 1.21
N ILE A 119 -3.47 2.77 1.72
CA ILE A 119 -2.00 2.88 1.68
C ILE A 119 -1.40 1.62 1.05
N VAL A 120 -0.38 1.79 0.20
CA VAL A 120 0.32 0.70 -0.49
C VAL A 120 1.83 0.94 -0.52
N ALA A 121 2.63 -0.11 -0.35
CA ALA A 121 4.06 -0.11 -0.65
C ALA A 121 4.32 -0.82 -1.98
N PRO A 122 4.77 -0.10 -3.03
CA PRO A 122 5.18 -0.74 -4.27
C PRO A 122 6.38 -1.65 -4.04
N GLY A 123 6.27 -2.88 -4.51
CA GLY A 123 7.30 -3.90 -4.37
C GLY A 123 7.56 -4.64 -5.67
N ALA A 124 8.63 -5.44 -5.65
CA ALA A 124 8.87 -6.48 -6.65
C ALA A 124 8.57 -7.83 -6.01
N LEU A 125 7.97 -8.75 -6.76
CA LEU A 125 7.73 -10.09 -6.24
C LEU A 125 9.03 -10.90 -6.29
N GLU A 126 9.31 -11.67 -5.23
CA GLU A 126 10.53 -12.50 -5.18
C GLU A 126 10.66 -13.43 -6.39
N SER A 127 9.53 -13.97 -6.86
CA SER A 127 9.47 -14.80 -8.07
C SER A 127 9.96 -14.10 -9.35
N GLU A 128 10.06 -12.78 -9.38
CA GLU A 128 10.52 -12.02 -10.55
C GLU A 128 12.02 -11.82 -10.57
N TYR A 129 12.68 -11.89 -9.41
CA TYR A 129 14.11 -11.60 -9.29
C TYR A 129 14.93 -12.73 -8.65
N ARG A 130 14.30 -13.84 -8.22
CA ARG A 130 14.98 -14.95 -7.53
C ARG A 130 16.14 -15.54 -8.33
N ASP A 131 16.00 -15.61 -9.66
CA ASP A 131 17.00 -16.21 -10.55
C ASP A 131 18.18 -15.26 -10.84
N TYR A 132 18.10 -14.01 -10.40
CA TYR A 132 19.11 -12.98 -10.63
C TYR A 132 19.99 -12.78 -9.40
N ALA A 133 21.25 -12.41 -9.62
CA ALA A 133 22.22 -12.14 -8.56
C ALA A 133 22.94 -10.79 -8.76
N GLY A 134 23.48 -10.25 -7.67
CA GLY A 134 24.28 -9.02 -7.68
C GLY A 134 23.56 -7.82 -8.33
N GLN A 135 24.28 -7.11 -9.20
CA GLN A 135 23.78 -5.90 -9.87
C GLN A 135 22.57 -6.16 -10.78
N GLU A 136 22.47 -7.37 -11.35
CA GLU A 136 21.35 -7.71 -12.23
C GLU A 136 20.05 -7.83 -11.44
N LYS A 137 20.10 -8.43 -10.24
CA LYS A 137 18.99 -8.49 -9.30
C LYS A 137 18.51 -7.08 -8.93
N GLU A 138 19.43 -6.18 -8.59
CA GLU A 138 19.09 -4.80 -8.24
C GLU A 138 18.39 -4.07 -9.40
N LYS A 139 18.86 -4.30 -10.63
CA LYS A 139 18.26 -3.69 -11.83
C LYS A 139 16.83 -4.19 -12.04
N VAL A 140 16.61 -5.50 -11.99
CA VAL A 140 15.28 -6.11 -12.16
C VAL A 140 14.33 -5.63 -11.07
N VAL A 141 14.76 -5.61 -9.80
CA VAL A 141 13.94 -5.11 -8.68
C VAL A 141 13.56 -3.65 -8.92
N LYS A 142 14.51 -2.78 -9.30
CA LYS A 142 14.22 -1.36 -9.58
C LYS A 142 13.23 -1.19 -10.72
N GLU A 143 13.35 -1.98 -11.79
CA GLU A 143 12.41 -1.96 -12.91
C GLU A 143 11.00 -2.37 -12.48
N GLN A 144 10.85 -3.46 -11.72
CA GLN A 144 9.54 -3.92 -11.23
C GLN A 144 8.90 -2.92 -10.26
N VAL A 145 9.68 -2.39 -9.31
CA VAL A 145 9.20 -1.34 -8.39
C VAL A 145 8.76 -0.10 -9.16
N SER A 146 9.50 0.31 -10.20
CA SER A 146 9.12 1.45 -11.05
C SER A 146 7.77 1.21 -11.75
N ILE A 147 7.55 0.00 -12.27
CA ILE A 147 6.27 -0.39 -12.89
C ILE A 147 5.13 -0.33 -11.86
N ALA A 148 5.35 -0.88 -10.66
CA ALA A 148 4.36 -0.86 -9.59
C ALA A 148 4.01 0.58 -9.17
N VAL A 149 5.01 1.45 -8.99
CA VAL A 149 4.80 2.88 -8.70
C VAL A 149 3.93 3.54 -9.78
N GLN A 150 4.25 3.35 -11.07
CA GLN A 150 3.48 3.95 -12.16
C GLN A 150 2.03 3.43 -12.19
N PHE A 151 1.82 2.16 -11.87
CA PHE A 151 0.48 1.58 -11.78
C PHE A 151 -0.35 2.24 -10.67
N GLU A 152 0.21 2.40 -9.47
CA GLU A 152 -0.50 3.01 -8.34
C GLU A 152 -0.75 4.51 -8.55
N LEU A 153 0.22 5.24 -9.10
CA LEU A 153 0.02 6.63 -9.51
C LEU A 153 -1.12 6.76 -10.53
N ALA A 154 -1.24 5.81 -11.46
CA ALA A 154 -2.34 5.78 -12.44
C ALA A 154 -3.70 5.41 -11.81
N GLN A 155 -3.73 4.84 -10.60
CA GLN A 155 -4.96 4.64 -9.82
C GLN A 155 -5.32 5.87 -8.97
N GLY A 156 -4.46 6.90 -8.92
CA GLY A 156 -4.69 8.13 -8.17
C GLY A 156 -4.01 8.18 -6.80
N PHE A 157 -3.20 7.18 -6.45
CA PHE A 157 -2.39 7.25 -5.25
C PHE A 157 -1.35 8.38 -5.37
N ARG A 158 -1.06 9.03 -4.25
CA ARG A 158 -0.05 10.09 -4.12
C ARG A 158 1.11 9.61 -3.26
N ARG A 159 2.32 10.00 -3.64
CA ARG A 159 3.54 9.70 -2.87
C ARG A 159 4.00 10.95 -2.12
N ASP A 160 4.20 10.83 -0.82
CA ASP A 160 4.88 11.87 -0.04
C ASP A 160 6.41 11.75 -0.15
N ARG A 161 7.09 12.89 -0.02
CA ARG A 161 8.54 12.99 -0.26
C ARG A 161 9.32 12.19 0.79
N GLY A 162 10.05 11.18 0.33
CA GLY A 162 10.91 10.36 1.20
C GLY A 162 10.21 9.14 1.78
N SER A 163 8.90 8.98 1.55
CA SER A 163 8.19 7.75 1.88
C SER A 163 8.36 6.70 0.77
N ASN A 164 8.45 5.43 1.15
CA ASN A 164 8.31 4.29 0.23
C ASN A 164 6.84 3.90 0.00
N TRP A 165 5.92 4.55 0.72
CA TRP A 165 4.50 4.30 0.68
C TRP A 165 3.78 5.30 -0.22
N LEU A 166 2.66 4.89 -0.80
CA LEU A 166 1.72 5.76 -1.50
C LEU A 166 0.36 5.67 -0.82
N ALA A 167 -0.38 6.79 -0.80
CA ALA A 167 -1.69 6.86 -0.20
C ALA A 167 -2.76 7.41 -1.16
N LEU A 168 -3.97 6.90 -1.03
CA LEU A 168 -5.20 7.36 -1.65
C LEU A 168 -6.15 7.77 -0.52
N THR A 169 -6.57 9.04 -0.52
CA THR A 169 -7.36 9.68 0.55
C THR A 169 -8.67 10.19 -0.01
#